data_AF-A0A1Y3BVF3-F1
#
_entry.id   AF-A0A1Y3BVF3-F1
#
_cell.length_a   1.000
_cell.length_b   1.000
_cell.length_c   1.000
_cell.angle_alpha   90.00
_cell.angle_beta   90.00
_cell.angle_gamma   90.00
#
_symmetry.space_group_name_H-M   'P 1'
#
loop_
_entity.id
_entity.type
_entity.pdbx_description
1 polymer ?
#
loop_
_entity_poly.entity_id
_entity_poly.type
_entity_poly.pdbx_seq_one_letter_code
_entity_poly.pdbx_strand_id
1 'polypeptide(L)'
;MKIYRENESSNILDNLLKRMEQYATNLESLVQERTADYLEEKRKAEDLLYQLLPKSVASQLISGESVRAEAYDSVTIYFSDIVGFTNISAQSTPMQVVNLLNDLYTCFDSILENFDVYKVETIGDAYMVVSGVPVRNGERHGREIARMSLALLHAVRTFKIRHRPGEQLMLRIGIHTGSCAAGVVGLKMPRYCLFGDTVNTASRMESTGQALKIHVSSTTKTLLDKMTEFDLVLRGEIDVKGKGKMTTYWLHGMKTNHHQQQLNESNSDAEIGSDLDCIRVLENNTGDISSYSQNSQSGSNYDIQQSPKTQPPATTTSNQQQDSSSHPSTTIE
;
A
#
# COMPACT_ATOMS: atom_id res chain seq x y z
N MET A 1 -19.68 -76.36 -45.38
CA MET A 1 -20.32 -75.28 -44.58
C MET A 1 -19.39 -74.81 -43.46
N LYS A 2 -18.29 -74.09 -43.73
CA LYS A 2 -17.44 -73.54 -42.65
C LYS A 2 -16.74 -72.20 -42.95
N ILE A 3 -17.10 -71.48 -44.02
CA ILE A 3 -16.37 -70.26 -44.43
C ILE A 3 -17.15 -68.95 -44.16
N TYR A 4 -18.44 -69.02 -43.79
CA TYR A 4 -19.28 -67.80 -43.64
C TYR A 4 -19.28 -67.15 -42.24
N ARG A 5 -18.65 -67.75 -41.21
CA ARG A 5 -18.72 -67.25 -39.82
C ARG A 5 -17.60 -66.27 -39.43
N GLU A 6 -16.47 -66.28 -40.11
CA GLU A 6 -15.32 -65.41 -39.76
C GLU A 6 -15.49 -63.97 -40.27
N ASN A 7 -16.27 -63.75 -41.34
CA ASN A 7 -16.41 -62.44 -41.99
C ASN A 7 -17.43 -61.50 -41.31
N GLU A 8 -18.44 -62.03 -40.62
CA GLU A 8 -19.35 -61.24 -39.76
C GLU A 8 -18.65 -60.75 -38.48
N SER A 9 -17.79 -61.60 -37.92
CA SER A 9 -17.02 -61.32 -36.71
C SER A 9 -16.06 -60.15 -36.91
N SER A 10 -15.41 -60.08 -38.09
CA SER A 10 -14.51 -59.00 -38.49
C SER A 10 -15.22 -57.66 -38.60
N ASN A 11 -16.42 -57.61 -39.20
CA ASN A 11 -17.19 -56.37 -39.34
C ASN A 11 -17.73 -55.83 -38.00
N ILE A 12 -18.07 -56.71 -37.05
CA ILE A 12 -18.53 -56.30 -35.71
C ILE A 12 -17.36 -55.77 -34.89
N LEU A 13 -16.21 -56.43 -34.94
CA LEU A 13 -15.01 -55.99 -34.23
C LEU A 13 -14.50 -54.64 -34.74
N ASP A 14 -14.48 -54.43 -36.06
CA ASP A 14 -14.09 -53.14 -36.67
C ASP A 14 -15.06 -52.01 -36.31
N ASN A 15 -16.37 -52.31 -36.23
CA ASN A 15 -17.37 -51.33 -35.79
C ASN A 15 -17.19 -50.94 -34.31
N LEU A 16 -16.86 -51.91 -33.45
CA LEU A 16 -16.53 -51.68 -32.05
C LEU A 16 -15.25 -50.86 -31.88
N LEU A 17 -14.19 -51.20 -32.63
CA LEU A 17 -12.93 -50.44 -32.66
C LEU A 17 -13.15 -48.99 -33.08
N LYS A 18 -13.90 -48.77 -34.17
CA LYS A 18 -14.23 -47.43 -34.66
C LYS A 18 -15.04 -46.62 -33.66
N ARG A 19 -15.99 -47.25 -32.94
CA ARG A 19 -16.71 -46.59 -31.85
C ARG A 19 -15.79 -46.25 -30.69
N MET A 20 -14.89 -47.14 -30.29
CA MET A 20 -13.93 -46.87 -29.21
C MET A 20 -12.97 -45.73 -29.57
N GLU A 21 -12.47 -45.69 -30.80
CA GLU A 21 -11.67 -44.56 -31.29
C GLU A 21 -12.46 -43.25 -31.24
N GLN A 22 -13.69 -43.25 -31.73
CA GLN A 22 -14.53 -42.06 -31.70
C GLN A 22 -14.85 -41.60 -30.27
N TYR A 23 -15.07 -42.53 -29.34
CA TYR A 23 -15.21 -42.19 -27.92
C TYR A 23 -13.91 -41.62 -27.34
N ALA A 24 -12.74 -42.16 -27.70
CA ALA A 24 -11.45 -41.66 -27.24
C ALA A 24 -11.19 -40.23 -27.76
N THR A 25 -11.40 -39.97 -29.05
CA THR A 25 -11.22 -38.64 -29.65
C THR A 25 -12.21 -37.62 -29.08
N ASN A 26 -13.48 -38.01 -28.89
CA ASN A 26 -14.47 -37.14 -28.28
C ASN A 26 -14.11 -36.83 -26.81
N LEU A 27 -13.62 -37.83 -26.06
CA LEU A 27 -13.21 -37.64 -24.67
C LEU A 27 -11.97 -36.74 -24.59
N GLU A 28 -11.00 -36.93 -25.48
CA GLU A 28 -9.80 -36.09 -25.55
C GLU A 28 -10.17 -34.63 -25.87
N SER A 29 -11.05 -34.43 -26.84
CA SER A 29 -11.58 -33.10 -27.19
C SER A 29 -12.32 -32.46 -26.01
N LEU A 30 -13.16 -33.23 -25.32
CA LEU A 30 -13.91 -32.76 -24.15
C LEU A 30 -12.99 -32.44 -22.97
N VAL A 31 -11.96 -33.27 -22.72
CA VAL A 31 -10.96 -33.01 -21.68
C VAL A 31 -10.18 -31.75 -22.02
N GLN A 32 -9.79 -31.56 -23.28
CA GLN A 32 -9.07 -30.37 -23.73
C GLN A 32 -9.92 -29.11 -23.54
N GLU A 33 -11.19 -29.13 -23.94
CA GLU A 33 -12.15 -28.03 -23.74
C GLU A 33 -12.31 -27.70 -22.25
N ARG A 34 -12.60 -28.71 -21.42
CA ARG A 34 -12.78 -28.52 -19.97
C ARG A 34 -11.50 -28.04 -19.28
N THR A 35 -10.34 -28.48 -19.75
CA THR A 35 -9.06 -28.02 -19.21
C THR A 35 -8.82 -26.56 -19.58
N ALA A 36 -9.17 -26.15 -20.80
CA ALA A 36 -9.07 -24.75 -21.22
C ALA A 36 -9.98 -23.84 -20.40
N ASP A 37 -11.26 -24.21 -20.21
CA ASP A 37 -12.20 -23.46 -19.37
C ASP A 37 -11.71 -23.33 -17.93
N TYR A 38 -11.22 -24.43 -17.36
CA TYR A 38 -10.66 -24.45 -16.00
C TYR A 38 -9.45 -23.51 -15.88
N LEU A 39 -8.55 -23.51 -16.86
CA LEU A 39 -7.37 -22.64 -16.85
C LEU A 39 -7.75 -21.16 -16.99
N GLU A 40 -8.75 -20.84 -17.79
CA GLU A 40 -9.24 -19.47 -17.92
C GLU A 40 -9.87 -18.97 -16.62
N GLU A 41 -10.72 -19.78 -15.99
CA GLU A 41 -11.37 -19.42 -14.73
C GLU A 41 -10.37 -19.34 -13.59
N LYS A 42 -9.41 -20.27 -13.54
CA LYS A 42 -8.28 -20.22 -12.60
C LYS A 42 -7.50 -18.92 -12.75
N ARG A 43 -7.16 -18.51 -13.98
CA ARG A 43 -6.43 -17.27 -14.23
C ARG A 43 -7.20 -16.04 -13.73
N LYS A 44 -8.50 -15.96 -14.01
CA LYS A 44 -9.36 -14.86 -13.53
C LYS A 44 -9.37 -14.79 -12.01
N ALA A 45 -9.48 -15.94 -11.33
CA ALA A 45 -9.45 -16.01 -9.87
C ALA A 45 -8.09 -15.58 -9.29
N GLU A 46 -6.97 -16.01 -9.90
CA GLU A 46 -5.62 -15.62 -9.50
C GLU A 46 -5.38 -14.12 -9.71
N ASP A 47 -5.80 -13.56 -10.85
CA ASP A 47 -5.67 -12.14 -11.16
C ASP A 47 -6.40 -11.26 -10.12
N LEU A 48 -7.62 -11.65 -9.71
CA LEU A 48 -8.35 -10.97 -8.64
C LEU A 48 -7.63 -11.08 -7.29
N LEU A 49 -7.06 -12.23 -6.96
CA LEU A 49 -6.32 -12.42 -5.72
C LEU A 49 -5.07 -11.53 -5.67
N TYR A 50 -4.37 -11.39 -6.79
CA TYR A 50 -3.20 -10.51 -6.93
C TYR A 50 -3.50 -9.01 -6.85
N GLN A 51 -4.76 -8.62 -7.04
CA GLN A 51 -5.20 -7.24 -6.79
C GLN A 51 -5.42 -6.95 -5.30
N LEU A 52 -5.74 -7.99 -4.51
CA LEU A 52 -6.01 -7.86 -3.07
C LEU A 52 -4.78 -8.10 -2.20
N LEU A 53 -3.85 -8.94 -2.66
CA LEU A 53 -2.69 -9.38 -1.90
C LEU A 53 -1.41 -9.32 -2.74
N PRO A 54 -0.25 -9.13 -2.11
CA PRO A 54 1.01 -9.20 -2.82
C PRO A 54 1.19 -10.59 -3.47
N LYS A 55 1.76 -10.63 -4.68
CA LYS A 55 1.90 -11.87 -5.46
C LYS A 55 2.56 -13.01 -4.70
N SER A 56 3.63 -12.74 -3.95
CA SER A 56 4.33 -13.75 -3.15
C SER A 56 3.42 -14.38 -2.08
N VAL A 57 2.58 -13.56 -1.44
CA VAL A 57 1.62 -13.96 -0.40
C VAL A 57 0.46 -14.73 -1.01
N ALA A 58 -0.10 -14.22 -2.10
CA ALA A 58 -1.19 -14.87 -2.83
C ALA A 58 -0.79 -16.26 -3.32
N SER A 59 0.41 -16.43 -3.90
CA SER A 59 0.90 -17.73 -4.37
C SER A 59 1.08 -18.76 -3.25
N GLN A 60 1.52 -18.34 -2.07
CA GLN A 60 1.57 -19.21 -0.89
C GLN A 60 0.16 -19.66 -0.46
N LEU A 61 -0.80 -18.73 -0.41
CA LEU A 61 -2.19 -19.05 -0.06
C LEU A 61 -2.86 -19.99 -1.07
N ILE A 62 -2.62 -19.78 -2.38
CA ILE A 62 -3.09 -20.68 -3.45
C ILE A 62 -2.51 -22.09 -3.26
N SER A 63 -1.27 -22.19 -2.80
CA SER A 63 -0.58 -23.46 -2.56
C SER A 63 -1.02 -24.15 -1.24
N GLY A 64 -1.95 -23.54 -0.48
CA GLY A 64 -2.38 -24.03 0.82
C GLY A 64 -1.34 -23.83 1.93
N GLU A 65 -0.31 -23.04 1.68
CA GLU A 65 0.74 -22.75 2.65
C GLU A 65 0.33 -21.63 3.61
N SER A 66 0.73 -21.77 4.87
CA SER A 66 0.55 -20.69 5.84
C SER A 66 1.57 -19.58 5.60
N VAL A 67 1.11 -18.36 5.41
CA VAL A 67 1.97 -17.18 5.28
C VAL A 67 2.50 -16.79 6.65
N ARG A 68 3.79 -17.05 6.89
CA ARG A 68 4.44 -16.68 8.15
C ARG A 68 4.72 -15.18 8.19
N ALA A 69 4.60 -14.58 9.37
CA ALA A 69 5.06 -13.22 9.58
C ALA A 69 6.58 -13.16 9.42
N GLU A 70 7.07 -12.14 8.73
CA GLU A 70 8.49 -11.89 8.48
C GLU A 70 8.91 -10.56 9.12
N ALA A 71 10.11 -10.52 9.69
CA ALA A 71 10.73 -9.32 10.22
C ALA A 71 11.63 -8.68 9.15
N TYR A 72 11.40 -7.40 8.87
CA TYR A 72 12.17 -6.60 7.92
C TYR A 72 12.99 -5.57 8.69
N ASP A 73 14.31 -5.58 8.47
CA ASP A 73 15.25 -4.73 9.21
C ASP A 73 15.15 -3.25 8.80
N SER A 74 14.79 -3.00 7.55
CA SER A 74 14.70 -1.66 6.99
C SER A 74 13.64 -1.61 5.89
N VAL A 75 12.63 -0.77 6.11
CA VAL A 75 11.59 -0.42 5.15
C VAL A 75 11.37 1.09 5.23
N THR A 76 10.84 1.69 4.16
CA THR A 76 10.41 3.10 4.19
C THR A 76 8.90 3.16 4.02
N ILE A 77 8.23 3.80 4.98
CA ILE A 77 6.79 3.97 5.02
C ILE A 77 6.44 5.41 4.69
N TYR A 78 5.51 5.57 3.77
CA TYR A 78 4.80 6.79 3.42
C TYR A 78 3.42 6.79 4.07
N PHE A 79 3.07 7.91 4.67
CA PHE A 79 1.70 8.24 5.06
C PHE A 79 1.32 9.59 4.48
N SER A 80 0.10 9.70 3.96
CA SER A 80 -0.51 10.99 3.68
C SER A 80 -1.94 11.09 4.15
N ASP A 81 -2.35 12.32 4.37
CA ASP A 81 -3.70 12.71 4.78
C ASP A 81 -4.14 13.94 3.97
N ILE A 82 -5.45 14.08 3.77
CA ILE A 82 -6.03 15.23 3.08
C ILE A 82 -6.29 16.34 4.10
N VAL A 83 -5.57 17.45 3.95
CA VAL A 83 -5.72 18.60 4.85
C VAL A 83 -7.13 19.19 4.70
N GLY A 84 -7.88 19.20 5.80
CA GLY A 84 -9.23 19.76 5.83
C GLY A 84 -10.31 18.83 5.28
N PHE A 85 -10.04 17.54 5.09
CA PHE A 85 -11.03 16.59 4.59
C PHE A 85 -12.32 16.56 5.41
N THR A 86 -12.24 16.69 6.73
CA THR A 86 -13.44 16.78 7.59
C THR A 86 -14.34 17.95 7.19
N ASN A 87 -13.77 19.09 6.80
CA ASN A 87 -14.54 20.25 6.36
C ASN A 87 -15.11 20.04 4.95
N ILE A 88 -14.30 19.49 4.03
CA ILE A 88 -14.75 19.16 2.68
C ILE A 88 -15.92 18.17 2.74
N SER A 89 -15.77 17.08 3.51
CA SER A 89 -16.80 16.05 3.66
C SER A 89 -18.06 16.55 4.37
N ALA A 90 -17.94 17.44 5.35
CA ALA A 90 -19.10 18.04 6.02
C ALA A 90 -19.93 18.97 5.10
N GLN A 91 -19.29 19.57 4.09
CA GLN A 91 -19.93 20.50 3.16
C GLN A 91 -20.32 19.87 1.82
N SER A 92 -20.03 18.58 1.62
CA SER A 92 -20.28 17.86 0.38
C SER A 92 -21.28 16.74 0.59
N THR A 93 -22.00 16.37 -0.47
CA THR A 93 -22.87 15.20 -0.40
C THR A 93 -22.03 13.92 -0.31
N PRO A 94 -22.53 12.83 0.32
CA PRO A 94 -21.78 11.58 0.40
C PRO A 94 -21.31 11.08 -0.97
N MET A 95 -22.13 11.24 -2.01
CA MET A 95 -21.76 10.84 -3.37
C MET A 95 -20.62 11.70 -3.94
N GLN A 96 -20.58 13.00 -3.64
CA GLN A 96 -19.47 13.88 -4.03
C GLN A 96 -18.17 13.51 -3.32
N VAL A 97 -18.23 13.09 -2.06
CA VAL A 97 -17.06 12.63 -1.30
C VAL A 97 -16.52 11.33 -1.87
N VAL A 98 -17.39 10.36 -2.16
CA VAL A 98 -16.98 9.09 -2.80
C VAL A 98 -16.32 9.35 -4.15
N ASN A 99 -16.94 10.19 -4.98
CA ASN A 99 -16.40 10.57 -6.28
C ASN A 99 -15.03 11.27 -6.19
N LEU A 100 -14.85 12.15 -5.20
CA LEU A 100 -13.56 12.80 -4.93
C LEU A 100 -12.48 11.79 -4.53
N LEU A 101 -12.78 10.91 -3.58
CA LEU A 101 -11.81 9.90 -3.13
C LEU A 101 -11.45 8.93 -4.25
N ASN A 102 -12.43 8.50 -5.04
CA ASN A 102 -12.19 7.62 -6.19
C ASN A 102 -11.25 8.29 -7.21
N ASP A 103 -11.52 9.53 -7.64
CA ASP A 103 -10.65 10.24 -8.59
C ASP A 103 -9.23 10.39 -8.04
N LEU A 104 -9.12 10.74 -6.76
CA LEU A 104 -7.84 10.95 -6.10
C LEU A 104 -7.04 9.65 -6.04
N TYR A 105 -7.66 8.56 -5.58
CA TYR A 105 -7.00 7.27 -5.46
C TYR A 105 -6.69 6.64 -6.82
N THR A 106 -7.55 6.81 -7.83
CA THR A 106 -7.22 6.39 -9.21
C THR A 106 -5.99 7.16 -9.72
N CYS A 107 -5.92 8.47 -9.48
CA CYS A 107 -4.74 9.25 -9.82
C CYS A 107 -3.49 8.74 -9.07
N PHE A 108 -3.58 8.47 -7.77
CA PHE A 108 -2.43 7.99 -7.00
C PHE A 108 -1.99 6.59 -7.43
N ASP A 109 -2.94 5.67 -7.59
CA ASP A 109 -2.67 4.29 -7.99
C ASP A 109 -1.95 4.25 -9.35
N SER A 110 -2.34 5.11 -10.30
CA SER A 110 -1.62 5.23 -11.60
C SER A 110 -0.17 5.73 -11.46
N ILE A 111 0.12 6.54 -10.45
CA ILE A 111 1.48 7.03 -10.17
C ILE A 111 2.29 5.92 -9.51
N LEU A 112 1.69 5.17 -8.57
CA LEU A 112 2.33 4.07 -7.83
C LEU A 112 2.86 2.97 -8.75
N GLU A 113 2.21 2.69 -9.88
CA GLU A 113 2.63 1.68 -10.87
C GLU A 113 4.05 1.90 -11.41
N ASN A 114 4.57 3.12 -11.32
CA ASN A 114 5.91 3.48 -11.80
C ASN A 114 7.02 3.30 -10.74
N PHE A 115 6.68 2.86 -9.52
CA PHE A 115 7.60 2.74 -8.40
C PHE A 115 7.56 1.35 -7.77
N ASP A 116 8.69 0.93 -7.19
CA ASP A 116 8.76 -0.34 -6.44
C ASP A 116 8.20 -0.15 -5.03
N VAL A 117 6.87 -0.12 -4.95
CA VAL A 117 6.09 0.17 -3.73
C VAL A 117 4.87 -0.76 -3.60
N TYR A 118 4.42 -0.93 -2.36
CA TYR A 118 3.23 -1.69 -2.01
C TYR A 118 2.23 -0.81 -1.26
N LYS A 119 1.00 -0.75 -1.77
CA LYS A 119 -0.12 -0.03 -1.15
C LYS A 119 -0.67 -0.85 0.01
N VAL A 120 -0.73 -0.24 1.19
CA VAL A 120 -1.31 -0.87 2.39
C VAL A 120 -2.73 -0.40 2.54
N GLU A 121 -3.67 -1.33 2.70
CA GLU A 121 -5.06 -0.97 2.94
C GLU A 121 -5.20 -0.23 4.28
N THR A 122 -5.85 0.93 4.24
CA THR A 122 -6.05 1.83 5.37
C THR A 122 -7.51 2.23 5.51
N ILE A 123 -7.84 2.85 6.64
CA ILE A 123 -9.20 3.31 6.94
C ILE A 123 -9.25 4.82 6.73
N GLY A 124 -10.26 5.29 5.98
CA GLY A 124 -10.54 6.72 5.80
C GLY A 124 -9.85 7.35 4.58
N ASP A 125 -9.44 8.60 4.75
CA ASP A 125 -8.74 9.45 3.78
C ASP A 125 -7.20 9.37 3.89
N ALA A 126 -6.71 8.58 4.85
CA ALA A 126 -5.30 8.26 4.95
C ALA A 126 -4.88 7.35 3.78
N TYR A 127 -3.69 7.61 3.25
CA TYR A 127 -3.08 6.80 2.19
C TYR A 127 -1.70 6.31 2.65
N MET A 128 -1.55 5.00 2.78
CA MET A 128 -0.33 4.37 3.27
C MET A 128 0.33 3.52 2.19
N VAL A 129 1.61 3.76 1.99
CA VAL A 129 2.43 3.05 1.00
C VAL A 129 3.76 2.69 1.64
N VAL A 130 4.32 1.55 1.27
CA VAL A 130 5.60 1.09 1.81
C VAL A 130 6.47 0.52 0.70
N SER A 131 7.78 0.71 0.81
CA SER A 131 8.76 0.03 -0.04
C SER A 131 9.72 -0.81 0.80
N GLY A 132 10.26 -1.87 0.18
CA GLY A 132 11.08 -2.89 0.84
C GLY A 132 10.28 -4.08 1.37
N VAL A 133 8.96 -4.10 1.14
CA VAL A 133 8.04 -5.22 1.39
C VAL A 133 7.08 -5.41 0.22
N PRO A 134 6.55 -6.62 -0.01
CA PRO A 134 6.98 -7.88 0.61
C PRO A 134 8.36 -8.34 0.12
N VAL A 135 8.83 -7.79 -1.01
CA VAL A 135 10.15 -8.09 -1.58
C VAL A 135 11.15 -7.04 -1.12
N ARG A 136 12.28 -7.49 -0.55
CA ARG A 136 13.36 -6.62 -0.09
C ARG A 136 14.10 -6.03 -1.31
N ASN A 137 14.31 -4.72 -1.31
CA ASN A 137 15.00 -4.01 -2.39
C ASN A 137 16.30 -3.30 -1.93
N GLY A 138 16.87 -3.74 -0.80
CA GLY A 138 18.08 -3.16 -0.21
C GLY A 138 17.81 -1.75 0.30
N GLU A 139 18.69 -0.79 0.04
CA GLU A 139 18.49 0.61 0.44
C GLU A 139 17.58 1.40 -0.53
N ARG A 140 17.14 0.79 -1.64
CA ARG A 140 16.35 1.48 -2.66
C ARG A 140 14.98 1.92 -2.17
N HIS A 141 14.40 1.26 -1.15
CA HIS A 141 13.09 1.63 -0.62
C HIS A 141 12.96 3.12 -0.24
N GLY A 142 14.03 3.74 0.25
CA GLY A 142 14.04 5.17 0.54
C GLY A 142 13.88 6.02 -0.72
N ARG A 143 14.60 5.65 -1.79
CA ARG A 143 14.56 6.31 -3.09
C ARG A 143 13.17 6.25 -3.70
N GLU A 144 12.60 5.05 -3.75
CA GLU A 144 11.29 4.79 -4.35
C GLU A 144 10.21 5.64 -3.69
N ILE A 145 10.16 5.62 -2.35
CA ILE A 145 9.19 6.41 -1.59
C ILE A 145 9.43 7.92 -1.75
N ALA A 146 10.68 8.39 -1.72
CA ALA A 146 10.98 9.81 -1.88
C ALA A 146 10.55 10.33 -3.27
N ARG A 147 10.86 9.59 -4.34
CA ARG A 147 10.46 9.95 -5.71
C ARG A 147 8.95 9.90 -5.90
N MET A 148 8.31 8.84 -5.42
CA MET A 148 6.85 8.70 -5.42
C MET A 148 6.19 9.87 -4.68
N SER A 149 6.72 10.26 -3.52
CA SER A 149 6.16 11.37 -2.72
C SER A 149 6.21 12.70 -3.47
N LEU A 150 7.30 12.98 -4.19
CA LEU A 150 7.44 14.17 -5.02
C LEU A 150 6.45 14.14 -6.19
N ALA A 151 6.30 12.99 -6.85
CA ALA A 151 5.34 12.81 -7.95
C ALA A 151 3.88 13.00 -7.49
N LEU A 152 3.50 12.39 -6.37
CA LEU A 152 2.15 12.55 -5.78
C LEU A 152 1.88 14.00 -5.39
N LEU A 153 2.86 14.67 -4.75
CA LEU A 153 2.72 16.07 -4.36
C LEU A 153 2.55 16.98 -5.59
N HIS A 154 3.27 16.71 -6.69
CA HIS A 154 3.11 17.42 -7.95
C HIS A 154 1.72 17.20 -8.57
N ALA A 155 1.28 15.95 -8.68
CA ALA A 155 -0.03 15.61 -9.25
C ALA A 155 -1.18 16.31 -8.51
N VAL A 156 -1.13 16.34 -7.17
CA VAL A 156 -2.15 17.01 -6.34
C VAL A 156 -2.23 18.50 -6.57
N ARG A 157 -1.12 19.17 -6.93
CA ARG A 157 -1.15 20.62 -7.24
C ARG A 157 -2.04 20.92 -8.45
N THR A 158 -2.11 20.00 -9.40
CA THR A 158 -2.94 20.11 -10.62
C THR A 158 -4.31 19.46 -10.49
N PHE A 159 -4.53 18.67 -9.44
CA PHE A 159 -5.77 17.95 -9.21
C PHE A 159 -6.92 18.92 -8.87
N LYS A 160 -8.05 18.76 -9.57
CA LYS A 160 -9.24 19.60 -9.38
C LYS A 160 -10.37 18.81 -8.73
N ILE A 161 -10.93 19.36 -7.66
CA ILE A 161 -12.12 18.79 -7.02
C ILE A 161 -13.33 19.09 -7.91
N ARG A 162 -13.90 18.07 -8.57
CA ARG A 162 -15.01 18.22 -9.54
C ARG A 162 -16.16 19.10 -9.04
N HIS A 163 -16.56 18.92 -7.78
CA HIS A 163 -17.68 19.63 -7.18
C HIS A 163 -17.28 20.95 -6.47
N ARG A 164 -15.97 21.25 -6.39
CA ARG A 164 -15.39 22.45 -5.75
C ARG A 164 -14.17 22.95 -6.53
N PRO A 165 -14.34 23.43 -7.78
CA PRO A 165 -13.23 23.74 -8.68
C PRO A 165 -12.33 24.90 -8.23
N GLY A 166 -12.79 25.72 -7.27
CA GLY A 166 -12.02 26.84 -6.70
C GLY A 166 -11.19 26.46 -5.45
N GLU A 167 -11.34 25.24 -4.94
CA GLU A 167 -10.53 24.76 -3.81
C GLU A 167 -9.41 23.85 -4.31
N GLN A 168 -8.19 24.11 -3.83
CA GLN A 168 -7.04 23.26 -4.10
C GLN A 168 -6.98 22.15 -3.05
N LEU A 169 -6.86 20.90 -3.51
CA LEU A 169 -6.58 19.78 -2.62
C LEU A 169 -5.17 19.92 -2.04
N MET A 170 -5.05 19.79 -0.73
CA MET A 170 -3.76 19.87 -0.04
C MET A 170 -3.49 18.54 0.66
N LEU A 171 -2.35 17.92 0.33
CA LEU A 171 -1.85 16.77 1.07
C LEU A 171 -0.90 17.20 2.18
N ARG A 172 -0.91 16.44 3.26
CA ARG A 172 0.18 16.40 4.24
C ARG A 172 0.85 15.04 4.14
N ILE A 173 2.18 15.03 4.02
CA ILE A 173 2.94 13.79 3.79
C ILE A 173 3.97 13.60 4.90
N GLY A 174 4.07 12.38 5.42
CA GLY A 174 5.08 11.95 6.37
C GLY A 174 5.78 10.68 5.92
N ILE A 175 7.10 10.65 6.07
CA ILE A 175 7.95 9.53 5.68
C ILE A 175 8.86 9.13 6.84
N HIS A 176 8.91 7.82 7.11
CA HIS A 176 9.82 7.26 8.10
C HIS A 176 10.42 5.93 7.64
N THR A 177 11.69 5.72 7.96
CA THR A 177 12.45 4.51 7.70
C THR A 177 12.78 3.84 9.02
N GLY A 178 12.53 2.53 9.11
CA GLY A 178 12.83 1.70 10.27
C GLY A 178 12.49 0.24 10.03
N SER A 179 12.64 -0.59 11.06
CA SER A 179 12.29 -2.02 11.00
C SER A 179 10.79 -2.24 11.23
N CYS A 180 10.23 -3.30 10.66
CA CYS A 180 8.85 -3.70 10.90
C CYS A 180 8.68 -5.21 10.82
N ALA A 181 7.59 -5.72 11.36
CA ALA A 181 7.12 -7.07 11.03
C ALA A 181 5.95 -6.95 10.03
N ALA A 182 5.90 -7.81 9.03
CA ALA A 182 4.78 -7.87 8.10
C ALA A 182 4.27 -9.31 7.94
N GLY A 183 2.97 -9.47 7.76
CA GLY A 183 2.34 -10.77 7.64
C GLY A 183 0.85 -10.69 7.33
N VAL A 184 0.24 -11.84 7.06
CA VAL A 184 -1.20 -11.92 6.79
C VAL A 184 -1.97 -12.07 8.09
N VAL A 185 -2.98 -11.21 8.27
CA VAL A 185 -3.92 -11.28 9.40
C VAL A 185 -5.32 -11.56 8.89
N GLY A 186 -6.02 -12.45 9.59
CA GLY A 186 -7.38 -12.87 9.26
C GLY A 186 -7.42 -14.14 8.41
N LEU A 187 -8.30 -15.07 8.78
CA LEU A 187 -8.48 -16.34 8.07
C LEU A 187 -9.49 -16.22 6.92
N LYS A 188 -10.60 -15.50 7.15
CA LYS A 188 -11.68 -15.33 6.15
C LYS A 188 -11.44 -14.16 5.20
N MET A 189 -10.84 -13.08 5.72
CA MET A 189 -10.47 -11.88 4.97
C MET A 189 -8.99 -11.60 5.25
N PRO A 190 -8.08 -12.29 4.53
CA PRO A 190 -6.65 -12.12 4.73
C PRO A 190 -6.23 -10.72 4.30
N ARG A 191 -5.52 -10.01 5.17
CA ARG A 191 -4.93 -8.69 4.89
C ARG A 191 -3.45 -8.73 5.18
N TYR A 192 -2.63 -8.27 4.24
CA TYR A 192 -1.19 -8.14 4.48
C TYR A 192 -0.94 -6.84 5.26
N CYS A 193 -0.59 -7.00 6.53
CA CYS A 193 -0.49 -5.92 7.49
C CYS A 193 0.96 -5.71 7.94
N LEU A 194 1.30 -4.45 8.23
CA LEU A 194 2.58 -4.07 8.82
C LEU A 194 2.38 -3.73 10.30
N PHE A 195 3.34 -4.17 11.11
CA PHE A 195 3.36 -3.97 12.55
C PHE A 195 4.70 -3.44 13.00
N GLY A 196 4.66 -2.67 14.08
CA GLY A 196 5.85 -2.13 14.73
C GLY A 196 5.79 -0.63 14.88
N ASP A 197 6.75 -0.13 15.64
CA ASP A 197 6.86 1.28 16.00
C ASP A 197 7.12 2.18 14.78
N THR A 198 7.74 1.65 13.72
CA THR A 198 7.98 2.37 12.46
C THR A 198 6.68 2.87 11.84
N VAL A 199 5.59 2.08 11.88
CA VAL A 199 4.27 2.49 11.37
C VAL A 199 3.73 3.68 12.15
N ASN A 200 3.82 3.61 13.48
CA ASN A 200 3.35 4.69 14.36
C ASN A 200 4.17 5.96 14.15
N THR A 201 5.49 5.84 14.05
CA THR A 201 6.39 6.99 13.84
C THR A 201 6.14 7.63 12.48
N ALA A 202 5.91 6.85 11.41
CA ALA A 202 5.53 7.36 10.10
C ALA A 202 4.22 8.17 10.15
N SER A 203 3.19 7.64 10.81
CA SER A 203 1.93 8.36 11.05
C SER A 203 2.13 9.65 11.88
N ARG A 204 3.13 9.70 12.78
CA ARG A 204 3.48 10.94 13.48
C ARG A 204 4.20 11.96 12.59
N MET A 205 5.05 11.52 11.66
CA MET A 205 5.63 12.43 10.67
C MET A 205 4.53 13.04 9.80
N GLU A 206 3.52 12.24 9.43
CA GLU A 206 2.39 12.76 8.66
C GLU A 206 1.59 13.77 9.51
N SER A 207 1.08 13.36 10.66
CA SER A 207 0.19 14.21 11.47
C SER A 207 0.83 15.50 12.01
N THR A 208 2.15 15.53 12.17
CA THR A 208 2.91 16.74 12.56
C THR A 208 3.48 17.51 11.37
N GLY A 209 3.22 17.07 10.14
CA GLY A 209 3.64 17.69 8.90
C GLY A 209 2.91 19.00 8.58
N GLN A 210 3.20 19.57 7.42
CA GLN A 210 2.57 20.79 6.91
C GLN A 210 1.92 20.52 5.56
N ALA A 211 0.87 21.29 5.24
CA ALA A 211 0.19 21.22 3.96
C ALA A 211 1.19 21.43 2.80
N LEU A 212 1.07 20.60 1.78
CA LEU A 212 1.88 20.58 0.57
C LEU A 212 3.40 20.43 0.82
N LYS A 213 3.78 19.79 1.92
CA LYS A 213 5.18 19.47 2.24
C LYS A 213 5.36 18.00 2.61
N ILE A 214 6.56 17.49 2.32
CA ILE A 214 6.97 16.12 2.63
C ILE A 214 7.85 16.16 3.88
N HIS A 215 7.31 15.66 4.99
CA HIS A 215 7.99 15.62 6.28
C HIS A 215 8.76 14.30 6.45
N VAL A 216 10.03 14.38 6.80
CA VAL A 216 10.95 13.24 6.81
C VAL A 216 11.65 13.11 8.17
N SER A 217 11.72 11.88 8.69
CA SER A 217 12.49 11.60 9.91
C SER A 217 14.01 11.64 9.69
N SER A 218 14.77 11.77 10.77
CA SER A 218 16.24 11.67 10.72
C SER A 218 16.74 10.36 10.11
N THR A 219 16.10 9.22 10.42
CA THR A 219 16.47 7.91 9.87
C THR A 219 16.31 7.84 8.34
N THR A 220 15.22 8.38 7.81
CA THR A 220 15.01 8.46 6.36
C THR A 220 15.99 9.43 5.72
N LYS A 221 16.27 10.58 6.35
CA LYS A 221 17.27 11.54 5.85
C LYS A 221 18.65 10.88 5.72
N THR A 222 19.10 10.14 6.73
CA THR A 222 20.38 9.40 6.66
C THR A 222 20.43 8.39 5.52
N LEU A 223 19.30 7.73 5.21
CA LEU A 223 19.21 6.83 4.07
C LEU A 223 19.29 7.58 2.74
N LEU A 224 18.55 8.68 2.59
CA LEU A 224 18.50 9.48 1.36
C LEU A 224 19.81 10.22 1.08
N ASP A 225 20.53 10.63 2.13
CA ASP A 225 21.85 11.27 1.99
C ASP A 225 22.86 10.40 1.22
N LYS A 226 22.76 9.07 1.35
CA LYS A 226 23.63 8.11 0.64
C LYS A 226 23.45 8.16 -0.88
N MET A 227 22.29 8.63 -1.34
CA MET A 227 21.92 8.65 -2.77
C MET A 227 22.27 9.98 -3.45
N THR A 228 22.61 11.01 -2.67
CA THR A 228 23.00 12.37 -3.09
C THR A 228 22.05 13.11 -4.04
N GLU A 229 20.90 12.54 -4.40
CA GLU A 229 19.95 13.06 -5.40
C GLU A 229 18.81 13.91 -4.82
N PHE A 230 18.63 13.94 -3.49
CA PHE A 230 17.47 14.58 -2.84
C PHE A 230 17.85 15.84 -2.06
N ASP A 231 17.09 16.91 -2.22
CA ASP A 231 17.24 18.13 -1.43
C ASP A 231 16.43 18.06 -0.13
N LEU A 232 17.13 17.87 0.99
CA LEU A 232 16.57 17.81 2.33
C LEU A 232 17.01 18.98 3.17
N VAL A 233 16.05 19.75 3.69
CA VAL A 233 16.29 20.92 4.53
C VAL A 233 15.91 20.62 5.97
N LEU A 234 16.73 21.05 6.93
CA LEU A 234 16.44 20.90 8.35
C LEU A 234 15.14 21.64 8.71
N ARG A 235 14.16 20.91 9.23
CA ARG A 235 12.96 21.52 9.84
C ARG A 235 13.24 22.03 11.25
N GLY A 236 14.09 21.30 11.97
CA GLY A 236 14.38 21.52 13.39
C GLY A 236 13.86 20.39 14.28
N GLU A 237 13.91 20.61 15.59
CA GLU A 237 13.35 19.70 16.58
C GLU A 237 11.85 19.90 16.73
N ILE A 238 11.11 18.80 16.81
CA ILE A 238 9.67 18.79 17.09
C ILE A 238 9.36 17.79 18.19
N ASP A 239 8.33 18.07 18.99
CA ASP A 239 7.81 17.11 19.96
C ASP A 239 6.90 16.09 19.27
N VAL A 240 7.32 14.84 19.32
CA VAL A 240 6.59 13.70 18.75
C VAL A 240 6.05 12.84 19.88
N LYS A 241 4.73 12.66 19.90
CA LYS A 241 4.04 11.89 20.95
C LYS A 241 4.63 10.49 21.09
N GLY A 242 5.12 10.17 22.29
CA GLY A 242 5.73 8.86 22.61
C GLY A 242 7.20 8.73 22.19
N LYS A 243 7.78 9.75 21.54
CA LYS A 243 9.20 9.79 21.13
C LYS A 243 10.00 10.92 21.79
N GLY A 244 9.32 11.94 22.29
CA GLY A 244 9.97 13.15 22.77
C GLY A 244 10.41 14.03 21.61
N LYS A 245 11.50 14.78 21.79
CA LYS A 245 12.04 15.66 20.76
C LYS A 245 12.71 14.85 19.66
N MET A 246 12.33 15.12 18.43
CA MET A 246 12.93 14.53 17.24
C MET A 246 13.36 15.61 16.26
N THR A 247 14.62 15.53 15.82
CA THR A 247 15.08 16.31 14.67
C THR A 247 14.51 15.75 13.39
N THR A 248 13.96 16.62 12.55
CA THR A 248 13.30 16.23 11.31
C THR A 248 13.63 17.18 10.16
N TYR A 249 13.23 16.78 8.95
CA TYR A 249 13.62 17.43 7.71
C TYR A 249 12.43 17.59 6.77
N TRP A 250 12.52 18.55 5.86
CA TRP A 250 11.63 18.68 4.71
C TRP A 250 12.34 18.15 3.47
N LEU A 251 11.67 17.28 2.72
CA LEU A 251 12.11 16.93 1.36
C LEU A 251 11.49 17.95 0.38
N HIS A 252 12.33 18.76 -0.25
CA HIS A 252 11.91 19.83 -1.15
C HIS A 252 11.84 19.40 -2.61
N GLY A 253 12.76 18.54 -3.04
CA GLY A 253 12.87 18.14 -4.44
C GLY A 253 14.10 17.27 -4.70
N MET A 254 14.46 17.15 -5.97
CA MET A 254 15.73 16.58 -6.39
C MET A 254 16.82 17.66 -6.39
N LYS A 255 18.07 17.29 -6.12
CA LYS A 255 19.21 18.21 -6.26
C LYS A 255 19.52 18.43 -7.74
N THR A 256 19.57 19.69 -8.16
CA THR A 256 20.06 20.07 -9.49
C THR A 256 21.58 19.90 -9.54
N ASN A 257 22.08 18.89 -10.26
CA ASN A 257 23.51 18.81 -10.56
C ASN A 257 23.87 19.89 -11.59
N HIS A 258 24.43 21.02 -11.15
CA HIS A 258 24.88 22.13 -12.01
C HIS A 258 26.09 21.80 -12.93
N HIS A 259 26.33 20.55 -13.33
CA HIS A 259 27.45 20.17 -14.20
C HIS A 259 27.17 20.23 -15.70
N GLN A 260 26.06 20.84 -16.14
CA GLN A 260 25.70 20.99 -17.57
C GLN A 260 25.28 22.41 -17.99
N GLN A 261 25.63 23.44 -17.21
CA GLN A 261 25.26 24.85 -17.49
C GLN A 261 26.41 25.75 -17.97
N GLN A 262 27.55 25.21 -18.44
CA GLN A 262 28.66 26.02 -18.97
C GLN A 262 28.82 26.01 -20.51
N LEU A 263 27.77 25.70 -21.29
CA LEU A 263 27.80 25.91 -22.75
C LEU A 263 26.64 26.70 -23.34
N ASN A 264 25.61 27.06 -22.57
CA ASN A 264 24.46 27.81 -23.09
C ASN A 264 24.12 29.03 -22.22
N GLU A 265 25.04 30.00 -22.14
CA GLU A 265 24.70 31.36 -21.68
C GLU A 265 24.81 32.32 -22.85
N SER A 266 23.73 32.40 -23.62
CA SER A 266 23.40 33.49 -24.55
C SER A 266 21.93 33.37 -24.94
N ASN A 267 21.03 33.52 -23.97
CA ASN A 267 19.66 34.06 -24.14
C ASN A 267 18.95 34.08 -22.79
N SER A 268 18.73 35.29 -22.29
CA SER A 268 17.91 35.59 -21.13
C SER A 268 16.43 35.42 -21.46
N ASP A 269 15.78 34.46 -20.81
CA ASP A 269 14.54 34.61 -20.05
C ASP A 269 14.14 33.19 -19.56
N ALA A 270 14.72 32.78 -18.42
CA ALA A 270 14.71 31.39 -17.96
C ALA A 270 13.47 31.06 -17.12
N GLU A 271 12.79 30.01 -17.59
CA GLU A 271 11.62 29.33 -17.04
C GLU A 271 11.93 28.53 -15.76
N ILE A 272 10.85 28.15 -15.07
CA ILE A 272 10.79 27.17 -13.98
C ILE A 272 11.27 25.81 -14.53
N GLY A 273 12.56 25.52 -14.42
CA GLY A 273 13.19 24.34 -15.02
C GLY A 273 14.11 23.61 -14.06
N SER A 274 13.53 22.77 -13.18
CA SER A 274 14.30 21.71 -12.49
C SER A 274 13.48 20.48 -12.04
N ASP A 275 12.20 20.38 -12.41
CA ASP A 275 11.34 19.22 -12.06
C ASP A 275 11.36 18.10 -13.13
N LEU A 276 12.12 18.25 -14.21
CA LEU A 276 11.92 17.49 -15.45
C LEU A 276 12.28 16.00 -15.40
N ASP A 277 13.17 15.56 -14.50
CA ASP A 277 13.64 14.16 -14.51
C ASP A 277 12.70 13.16 -13.80
N CYS A 278 11.93 13.60 -12.79
CA CYS A 278 10.83 12.79 -12.26
C CYS A 278 9.58 12.89 -13.14
N ILE A 279 9.38 14.01 -13.83
CA ILE A 279 8.25 14.28 -14.71
C ILE A 279 8.34 13.49 -16.02
N ARG A 280 9.53 13.29 -16.60
CA ARG A 280 9.72 12.47 -17.83
C ARG A 280 9.19 11.04 -17.72
N VAL A 281 9.13 10.49 -16.50
CA VAL A 281 8.54 9.17 -16.25
C VAL A 281 7.00 9.21 -16.39
N LEU A 282 6.38 10.34 -16.07
CA LEU A 282 4.92 10.52 -16.11
C LEU A 282 4.40 10.98 -17.49
N GLU A 283 5.15 11.83 -18.21
CA GLU A 283 4.72 12.38 -19.51
C GLU A 283 4.63 11.34 -20.64
N ASN A 284 5.30 10.18 -20.50
CA ASN A 284 5.24 9.12 -21.51
C ASN A 284 4.00 8.21 -21.39
N ASN A 285 3.15 8.38 -20.37
CA ASN A 285 2.03 7.47 -20.08
C ASN A 285 0.64 8.13 -20.06
N THR A 286 0.50 9.41 -20.44
CA THR A 286 -0.81 10.08 -20.53
C THR A 286 -1.56 9.76 -21.83
N GLY A 287 -1.67 8.47 -22.18
CA GLY A 287 -2.54 7.97 -23.24
C GLY A 287 -3.77 7.27 -22.67
N ASP A 288 -4.94 7.91 -22.82
CA ASP A 288 -6.29 7.37 -22.60
C ASP A 288 -6.70 6.88 -21.19
N ILE A 289 -7.15 7.81 -20.34
CA ILE A 289 -7.84 7.57 -19.06
C ILE A 289 -9.37 7.29 -19.26
N SER A 290 -9.82 6.95 -20.47
CA SER A 290 -11.26 6.90 -20.81
C SER A 290 -11.94 5.51 -20.69
N SER A 291 -11.23 4.43 -20.36
CA SER A 291 -11.76 3.06 -20.50
C SER A 291 -12.17 2.30 -19.21
N TYR A 292 -11.88 2.82 -18.00
CA TYR A 292 -12.14 2.05 -16.76
C TYR A 292 -13.52 2.27 -16.08
N SER A 293 -14.47 2.95 -16.74
CA SER A 293 -15.76 3.34 -16.14
C SER A 293 -16.87 2.26 -16.12
N GLN A 294 -16.55 0.97 -16.29
CA GLN A 294 -17.58 -0.09 -16.21
C GLN A 294 -17.00 -1.37 -15.58
N ASN A 295 -17.09 -1.49 -14.25
CA ASN A 295 -17.43 -2.73 -13.53
C ASN A 295 -17.08 -2.62 -12.04
N SER A 296 -17.92 -1.95 -11.25
CA SER A 296 -17.95 -2.12 -9.78
C SER A 296 -19.29 -1.63 -9.21
N GLN A 297 -20.39 -2.28 -9.58
CA GLN A 297 -21.63 -2.21 -8.80
C GLN A 297 -21.89 -3.57 -8.16
N SER A 298 -21.54 -3.70 -6.89
CA SER A 298 -22.18 -4.66 -5.98
C SER A 298 -21.82 -4.25 -4.56
N GLY A 299 -22.74 -3.53 -3.92
CA GLY A 299 -22.60 -3.08 -2.54
C GLY A 299 -22.79 -4.21 -1.53
N SER A 300 -22.18 -4.03 -0.38
CA SER A 300 -22.58 -4.70 0.86
C SER A 300 -22.63 -3.65 1.97
N ASN A 301 -23.85 -3.44 2.48
CA ASN A 301 -24.14 -2.62 3.65
C ASN A 301 -23.44 -3.22 4.87
N TYR A 302 -22.65 -2.40 5.58
CA TYR A 302 -22.24 -2.71 6.94
C TYR A 302 -22.46 -1.49 7.84
N ASP A 303 -23.32 -1.70 8.83
CA ASP A 303 -23.62 -0.77 9.92
C ASP A 303 -22.37 -0.39 10.72
N ILE A 304 -22.20 0.91 10.96
CA ILE A 304 -21.09 1.47 11.73
C ILE A 304 -21.47 1.44 13.22
N GLN A 305 -20.99 0.45 13.97
CA GLN A 305 -20.93 0.54 15.43
C GLN A 305 -19.57 1.13 15.87
N GLN A 306 -19.61 2.37 16.35
CA GLN A 306 -18.49 3.03 17.03
C GLN A 306 -18.17 2.31 18.35
N SER A 307 -16.91 1.97 18.57
CA SER A 307 -16.42 1.52 19.88
C SER A 307 -15.72 2.66 20.63
N PRO A 308 -15.89 2.81 21.97
CA PRO A 308 -15.43 4.00 22.70
C PRO A 308 -13.95 3.94 23.10
N LYS A 309 -13.34 5.12 23.21
CA LYS A 309 -11.97 5.33 23.74
C LYS A 309 -11.91 4.97 25.23
N THR A 310 -11.04 4.05 25.62
CA THR A 310 -10.72 3.74 27.03
C THR A 310 -9.69 4.72 27.60
N GLN A 311 -10.00 5.32 28.76
CA GLN A 311 -9.07 6.05 29.63
C GLN A 311 -8.32 5.07 30.57
N PRO A 312 -7.11 5.40 31.05
CA PRO A 312 -6.38 4.56 32.01
C PRO A 312 -6.92 4.70 33.44
N PRO A 313 -6.75 3.67 34.31
CA PRO A 313 -7.37 3.61 35.62
C PRO A 313 -6.65 4.47 36.68
N ALA A 314 -7.43 4.97 37.63
CA ALA A 314 -7.00 5.70 38.82
C ALA A 314 -6.37 4.77 39.88
N THR A 315 -5.31 5.25 40.51
CA THR A 315 -4.62 4.63 41.64
C THR A 315 -5.47 4.75 42.92
N THR A 316 -5.87 3.63 43.51
CA THR A 316 -6.51 3.60 44.83
C THR A 316 -5.49 3.21 45.90
N THR A 317 -5.27 4.12 46.83
CA THR A 317 -4.48 3.96 48.05
C THR A 317 -5.19 3.00 49.01
N SER A 318 -4.54 1.90 49.42
CA SER A 318 -5.02 1.02 50.48
C SER A 318 -4.32 1.33 51.81
N ASN A 319 -5.07 1.89 52.75
CA ASN A 319 -4.72 1.98 54.17
C ASN A 319 -4.65 0.57 54.79
N GLN A 320 -3.54 0.25 55.48
CA GLN A 320 -3.50 -0.84 56.46
C GLN A 320 -3.55 -0.24 57.87
N GLN A 321 -4.59 -0.63 58.61
CA GLN A 321 -4.79 -0.32 60.02
C GLN A 321 -3.86 -1.15 60.90
N GLN A 322 -3.29 -0.49 61.88
CA GLN A 322 -2.60 -1.06 63.04
C GLN A 322 -3.63 -1.71 63.97
N ASP A 323 -3.33 -2.90 64.46
CA ASP A 323 -3.89 -3.41 65.70
C ASP A 323 -2.75 -3.89 66.60
N SER A 324 -2.69 -3.30 67.79
CA SER A 324 -1.67 -3.52 68.81
C SER A 324 -2.32 -4.13 70.04
N SER A 325 -1.80 -5.26 70.52
CA SER A 325 -2.09 -5.81 71.84
C SER A 325 -0.79 -6.19 72.57
N SER A 326 -0.52 -5.49 73.69
CA SER A 326 0.02 -5.94 75.00
C SER A 326 0.77 -7.29 75.05
N HIS A 327 1.91 -7.53 75.72
CA HIS A 327 2.59 -7.00 76.92
C HIS A 327 3.86 -7.92 77.15
N PRO A 328 4.67 -7.85 78.23
CA PRO A 328 5.74 -6.89 78.57
C PRO A 328 7.11 -7.57 78.91
N SER A 329 8.05 -6.78 79.47
CA SER A 329 9.22 -7.19 80.27
C SER A 329 10.49 -7.56 79.45
N THR A 330 11.74 -7.21 79.77
CA THR A 330 12.38 -6.74 81.00
C THR A 330 13.69 -6.03 80.65
N THR A 331 14.02 -5.02 81.45
CA THR A 331 15.31 -4.39 81.80
C THR A 331 16.57 -5.27 81.64
N ILE A 332 17.70 -4.68 81.20
CA ILE A 332 18.93 -4.47 81.99
C ILE A 332 20.07 -3.92 81.09
N GLU A 333 20.64 -2.83 81.58
CA GLU A 333 21.95 -2.16 81.34
C GLU A 333 22.38 -1.69 79.94
#